data_AF-A0A971HCL3-F1
#
_entry.id   AF-A0A971HCL3-F1
#
_cell.length_a   1.000
_cell.length_b   1.000
_cell.length_c   1.000
_cell.angle_alpha   90.00
_cell.angle_beta   90.00
_cell.angle_gamma   90.00
#
_symmetry.space_group_name_H-M   'P 1'
#
loop_
_entity.id
_entity.type
_entity.pdbx_description
1 polymer ?
#
loop_
_entity_poly.entity_id
_entity_poly.type
_entity_poly.pdbx_seq_one_letter_code
_entity_poly.pdbx_strand_id
1 'polypeptide(L)'
;MTKLIPYEETRQYQEYKARQERKAEREKQERADMINRVKKYTEKQVDNAFMKCVEEAGAFATKMHPVTQAGIPDRLLHFQRRTCYVEMKATGEQCTPLQVEMHKRLKAQGVEVYVLDTKIKHLLDLYVVCYTTYEGSHYHKNPHR
;
A
#
# COMPACT_ATOMS: atom_id res chain seq x y z
N MET A 1 13.30 -51.30 1.51
CA MET A 1 12.29 -50.25 1.30
C MET A 1 12.89 -48.91 1.70
N THR A 2 13.25 -48.08 0.72
CA THR A 2 13.78 -46.73 0.97
C THR A 2 12.62 -45.88 1.50
N LYS A 3 12.71 -45.41 2.75
CA LYS A 3 11.70 -44.49 3.28
C LYS A 3 11.81 -43.18 2.50
N LEU A 4 10.78 -42.84 1.72
CA LEU A 4 10.67 -41.50 1.15
C LEU A 4 10.52 -40.51 2.31
N ILE A 5 11.41 -39.52 2.37
CA ILE A 5 11.25 -38.37 3.25
C ILE A 5 10.29 -37.36 2.58
N PRO A 6 9.39 -36.72 3.32
CA PRO A 6 8.59 -35.60 2.81
C PRO A 6 9.48 -34.51 2.19
N TYR A 7 9.03 -33.87 1.10
CA TYR A 7 9.80 -32.81 0.43
C TYR A 7 10.17 -31.67 1.38
N GLU A 8 9.26 -31.33 2.29
CA GLU A 8 9.45 -30.29 3.31
C GLU A 8 10.57 -30.64 4.31
N GLU A 9 10.87 -31.92 4.51
CA GLU A 9 11.95 -32.37 5.39
C GLU A 9 13.29 -32.48 4.65
N THR A 10 13.31 -32.27 3.33
CA THR A 10 14.55 -32.30 2.57
C THR A 10 15.44 -31.11 2.94
N ARG A 11 16.75 -31.37 3.04
CA ARG A 11 17.76 -30.32 3.24
C ARG A 11 17.63 -29.18 2.24
N GLN A 12 17.34 -29.51 0.98
CA GLN A 12 17.12 -28.53 -0.09
C GLN A 12 15.96 -27.57 0.21
N TYR A 13 14.80 -28.10 0.65
CA TYR A 13 13.65 -27.27 1.01
C TYR A 13 13.95 -26.37 2.21
N GLN A 14 14.62 -26.91 3.23
CA GLN A 14 15.02 -26.17 4.42
C GLN A 14 15.99 -25.01 4.08
N GLU A 15 16.98 -25.27 3.21
CA GLU A 15 17.91 -24.25 2.72
C GLU A 15 17.20 -23.17 1.88
N TYR A 16 16.24 -23.57 1.02
CA TYR A 16 15.41 -22.64 0.25
C TYR A 16 14.56 -21.75 1.17
N LYS A 17 13.85 -22.33 2.14
CA LYS A 17 13.03 -21.60 3.10
C LYS A 17 13.86 -20.60 3.91
N ALA A 18 14.99 -21.04 4.46
CA ALA A 18 15.89 -20.18 5.21
C ALA A 18 16.45 -19.02 4.35
N ARG A 19 16.70 -19.25 3.06
CA ARG A 19 17.10 -18.18 2.13
C ARG A 19 15.98 -17.17 1.90
N GLN A 20 14.73 -17.61 1.77
CA GLN A 20 13.58 -16.72 1.63
C GLN A 20 13.36 -15.89 2.90
N GLU A 21 13.48 -16.51 4.07
CA GLU A 21 13.33 -15.83 5.36
C GLU A 21 14.42 -14.77 5.58
N ARG A 22 15.69 -15.10 5.36
CA ARG A 22 16.79 -14.11 5.43
C ARG A 22 16.59 -12.95 4.47
N LYS A 23 16.11 -13.23 3.25
CA LYS A 23 15.79 -12.20 2.27
C LYS A 23 14.67 -11.28 2.77
N ALA A 24 13.59 -11.85 3.31
CA ALA A 24 12.46 -11.11 3.86
C ALA A 24 12.85 -10.28 5.10
N GLU A 25 13.68 -10.82 5.99
CA GLU A 25 14.21 -10.10 7.15
C GLU A 25 15.07 -8.90 6.74
N ARG A 26 15.94 -9.10 5.75
CA ARG A 26 16.76 -8.02 5.19
C ARG A 26 15.89 -6.91 4.57
N GLU A 27 14.91 -7.27 3.74
CA GLU A 27 13.97 -6.30 3.15
C GLU A 27 13.18 -5.55 4.24
N LYS A 28 12.77 -6.24 5.30
CA LYS A 28 12.08 -5.64 6.45
C LYS A 28 12.99 -4.66 7.19
N GLN A 29 14.25 -5.01 7.41
CA GLN A 29 15.23 -4.14 8.07
C GLN A 29 15.53 -2.90 7.22
N GLU A 30 15.80 -3.08 5.92
CA GLU A 30 16.06 -1.97 4.99
C GLU A 30 14.88 -0.99 4.94
N ARG A 31 13.64 -1.51 4.93
CA ARG A 31 12.43 -0.68 5.01
C ARG A 31 12.33 0.08 6.33
N ALA A 32 12.62 -0.56 7.46
CA ALA A 32 12.60 0.09 8.76
C ALA A 32 13.64 1.22 8.85
N ASP A 33 14.86 0.99 8.34
CA ASP A 33 15.93 1.98 8.30
C ASP A 33 15.56 3.18 7.42
N MET A 34 14.92 2.93 6.27
CA MET A 34 14.40 4.00 5.40
C MET A 34 13.32 4.82 6.10
N ILE A 35 12.31 4.18 6.69
CA ILE A 35 11.22 4.84 7.42
C ILE A 35 11.76 5.72 8.57
N ASN A 36 12.85 5.30 9.21
CA ASN A 36 13.48 6.07 10.28
C ASN A 36 14.28 7.29 9.79
N ARG A 37 14.69 7.32 8.52
CA ARG A 37 15.43 8.45 7.91
C ARG A 37 14.51 9.50 7.29
N VAL A 38 13.26 9.15 7.00
CA VAL A 38 12.28 10.10 6.43
C VAL A 38 11.50 10.81 7.52
N LYS A 39 11.00 12.01 7.19
CA LYS A 39 10.11 12.75 8.07
C LYS A 39 8.79 11.99 8.19
N LYS A 40 8.39 11.67 9.43
CA LYS A 40 7.16 10.95 9.73
C LYS A 40 5.97 11.90 9.76
N TYR A 41 4.86 11.46 9.18
CA TYR A 41 3.58 12.14 9.20
C TYR A 41 2.52 11.23 9.80
N THR A 42 1.59 11.82 10.56
CA THR A 42 0.38 11.10 10.98
C THR A 42 -0.57 10.94 9.80
N GLU A 43 -1.47 9.96 9.87
CA GLU A 43 -2.50 9.73 8.85
C GLU A 43 -3.33 11.00 8.58
N LYS A 44 -3.73 11.72 9.64
CA LYS A 44 -4.41 13.02 9.54
C LYS A 44 -3.59 14.10 8.82
N GLN A 45 -2.27 14.13 9.02
CA GLN A 45 -1.41 15.09 8.35
C GLN A 45 -1.26 14.79 6.84
N VAL A 46 -1.24 13.50 6.48
CA VAL A 46 -1.23 13.05 5.09
C VAL A 46 -2.55 13.42 4.42
N ASP A 47 -3.68 13.07 5.04
CA ASP A 47 -5.03 13.37 4.56
C ASP A 47 -5.25 14.88 4.36
N ASN A 48 -4.84 15.72 5.32
CA ASN A 48 -4.95 17.17 5.19
C ASN A 48 -4.10 17.74 4.03
N ALA A 49 -2.89 17.20 3.83
CA ALA A 49 -2.03 17.64 2.72
C ALA A 49 -2.60 17.22 1.36
N PHE A 50 -3.14 16.00 1.29
CA PHE A 50 -3.86 15.50 0.12
C PHE A 50 -5.06 16.38 -0.22
N MET A 51 -5.93 16.67 0.76
CA MET A 51 -7.12 17.51 0.52
C MET A 51 -6.75 18.92 0.07
N LYS A 52 -5.69 19.52 0.61
CA LYS A 52 -5.18 20.80 0.11
C LYS A 52 -4.81 20.72 -1.38
N CYS A 53 -4.11 19.66 -1.80
CA CYS A 53 -3.77 19.45 -3.21
C CYS A 53 -5.00 19.20 -4.09
N VAL A 54 -6.01 18.50 -3.57
CA VAL A 54 -7.30 18.28 -4.25
C VAL A 54 -7.98 19.62 -4.53
N GLU A 55 -8.08 20.49 -3.52
CA GLU A 55 -8.68 21.83 -3.65
C GLU A 55 -7.92 22.70 -4.64
N GLU A 56 -6.58 22.77 -4.52
CA GLU A 56 -5.72 23.56 -5.42
C GLU A 56 -5.79 23.08 -6.87
N ALA A 57 -6.02 21.79 -7.09
CA ALA A 57 -6.14 21.21 -8.43
C ALA A 57 -7.56 21.35 -9.02
N GLY A 58 -8.52 21.92 -8.29
CA GLY A 58 -9.94 21.96 -8.69
C GLY A 58 -10.56 20.57 -8.82
N ALA A 59 -10.02 19.59 -8.10
CA ALA A 59 -10.51 18.22 -8.05
C ALA A 59 -11.61 18.07 -6.98
N PHE A 60 -12.27 16.91 -6.95
CA PHE A 60 -13.28 16.63 -5.95
C PHE A 60 -12.95 15.33 -5.21
N ALA A 61 -12.93 15.34 -3.88
CA ALA A 61 -12.73 14.13 -3.09
C ALA A 61 -13.66 14.09 -1.87
N THR A 62 -14.28 12.93 -1.64
CA THR A 62 -15.21 12.70 -0.52
C THR A 62 -14.60 11.76 0.50
N LYS A 63 -14.77 12.05 1.79
CA LYS A 63 -14.41 11.12 2.86
C LYS A 63 -15.41 9.98 2.93
N MET A 64 -14.92 8.75 2.92
CA MET A 64 -15.73 7.55 3.04
C MET A 64 -15.86 7.17 4.51
N HIS A 65 -17.09 6.89 4.93
CA HIS A 65 -17.39 6.32 6.25
C HIS A 65 -18.47 5.25 6.08
N PRO A 66 -18.12 4.05 5.59
CA PRO A 66 -19.12 3.02 5.32
C PRO A 66 -19.75 2.52 6.62
N VAL A 67 -21.07 2.38 6.63
CA VAL A 67 -21.82 1.83 7.77
C VAL A 67 -21.91 0.30 7.71
N THR A 68 -21.90 -0.27 6.51
CA THR A 68 -22.22 -1.69 6.27
C THR A 68 -21.02 -2.53 5.82
N GLN A 69 -19.92 -1.90 5.43
CA GLN A 69 -18.80 -2.59 4.77
C GLN A 69 -17.47 -2.09 5.31
N ALA A 70 -16.74 -2.96 5.98
CA ALA A 70 -15.43 -2.63 6.54
C ALA A 70 -14.31 -2.71 5.49
N GLY A 71 -13.25 -1.93 5.69
CA GLY A 71 -12.08 -1.89 4.80
C GLY A 71 -12.24 -1.05 3.53
N ILE A 72 -13.33 -0.29 3.38
CA ILE A 72 -13.44 0.72 2.30
C ILE A 72 -12.36 1.79 2.51
N PRO A 73 -11.68 2.24 1.44
CA PRO A 73 -10.64 3.26 1.56
C PRO A 73 -11.17 4.64 1.98
N ASP A 74 -10.31 5.44 2.60
CA ASP A 74 -10.69 6.71 3.26
C ASP A 74 -11.30 7.78 2.33
N ARG A 75 -10.87 7.86 1.08
CA ARG A 75 -11.27 8.92 0.14
C ARG A 75 -11.68 8.35 -1.22
N LEU A 76 -12.74 8.90 -1.80
CA LEU A 76 -13.09 8.72 -3.22
C LEU A 76 -12.73 10.01 -3.98
N LEU A 77 -11.74 9.95 -4.87
CA LEU A 77 -11.22 11.07 -5.66
C LEU A 77 -11.80 11.03 -7.08
N HIS A 78 -12.22 12.20 -7.56
CA HIS A 78 -12.62 12.46 -8.94
C HIS A 78 -11.72 13.57 -9.51
N PHE A 79 -10.93 13.22 -10.52
CA PHE A 79 -9.97 14.14 -11.14
C PHE A 79 -9.73 13.77 -12.59
N GLN A 80 -9.81 14.74 -13.51
CA GLN A 80 -9.53 14.57 -14.95
C GLN A 80 -10.21 13.33 -15.58
N ARG A 81 -11.51 13.16 -15.36
CA ARG A 81 -12.32 12.02 -15.85
C ARG A 81 -11.91 10.65 -15.29
N ARG A 82 -11.07 10.62 -14.26
CA ARG A 82 -10.74 9.41 -13.49
C ARG A 82 -11.41 9.45 -12.13
N THR A 83 -11.82 8.28 -11.66
CA THR A 83 -12.33 8.08 -10.30
C THR A 83 -11.55 6.95 -9.67
N CYS A 84 -10.95 7.21 -8.52
CA CYS A 84 -10.17 6.22 -7.77
C CYS A 84 -10.35 6.41 -6.27
N TYR A 85 -10.04 5.36 -5.52
CA TYR A 85 -9.94 5.44 -4.08
C TYR A 85 -8.53 5.82 -3.63
N VAL A 86 -8.43 6.52 -2.51
CA VAL A 86 -7.17 6.78 -1.82
C VAL A 86 -7.30 6.38 -0.36
N GLU A 87 -6.44 5.46 0.06
CA GLU A 87 -6.26 5.01 1.44
C GLU A 87 -5.12 5.82 2.07
N MET A 88 -5.38 6.44 3.21
CA MET A 88 -4.42 7.28 3.92
C MET A 88 -3.77 6.47 5.02
N LYS A 89 -2.44 6.50 5.10
CA LYS A 89 -1.69 5.86 6.20
C LYS A 89 -0.76 6.88 6.86
N ALA A 90 -0.39 6.64 8.12
CA ALA A 90 0.80 7.28 8.68
C ALA A 90 2.06 6.73 7.99
N THR A 91 3.14 7.52 7.97
CA THR A 91 4.37 7.15 7.24
C THR A 91 4.92 5.80 7.65
N GLY A 92 5.05 4.90 6.68
CA GLY A 92 5.56 3.55 6.87
C GLY A 92 4.52 2.51 7.31
N GLU A 93 3.33 2.94 7.75
CA GLU A 93 2.25 2.05 8.16
C GLU A 93 1.66 1.29 6.97
N GLN A 94 1.14 0.10 7.25
CA GLN A 94 0.57 -0.80 6.26
C GLN A 94 -0.95 -0.83 6.37
N CYS A 95 -1.63 -1.11 5.27
CA CYS A 95 -3.05 -1.45 5.30
C CYS A 95 -3.30 -2.74 6.08
N THR A 96 -4.42 -2.80 6.76
CA THR A 96 -4.89 -4.02 7.44
C THR A 96 -5.25 -5.10 6.42
N PRO A 97 -5.26 -6.40 6.81
CA PRO A 97 -5.66 -7.49 5.91
C PRO A 97 -7.04 -7.28 5.27
N LEU A 98 -7.98 -6.70 6.01
CA LEU A 98 -9.33 -6.43 5.53
C LEU A 98 -9.36 -5.32 4.45
N GLN A 99 -8.57 -4.26 4.63
CA GLN A 99 -8.39 -3.22 3.61
C GLN A 99 -7.73 -3.80 2.36
N VAL A 100 -6.66 -4.59 2.52
CA VAL A 100 -5.99 -5.25 1.38
C VAL A 100 -6.98 -6.12 0.58
N GLU A 101 -7.82 -6.88 1.26
CA GLU A 101 -8.87 -7.68 0.61
C GLU A 101 -9.89 -6.81 -0.11
N MET A 102 -10.32 -5.69 0.50
CA MET A 102 -11.21 -4.74 -0.15
C MET A 102 -10.57 -4.10 -1.39
N HIS A 103 -9.31 -3.72 -1.31
CA HIS A 103 -8.57 -3.12 -2.43
C HIS A 103 -8.52 -4.06 -3.63
N LYS A 104 -8.31 -5.37 -3.39
CA LYS A 104 -8.36 -6.39 -4.44
C LYS A 104 -9.75 -6.50 -5.06
N ARG A 105 -10.82 -6.46 -4.26
CA ARG A 105 -12.21 -6.49 -4.75
C ARG A 105 -12.53 -5.27 -5.62
N LEU A 106 -12.15 -4.07 -5.17
CA LEU A 106 -12.29 -2.84 -5.94
C LEU A 106 -11.52 -2.90 -7.26
N LYS A 107 -10.27 -3.40 -7.22
CA LYS A 107 -9.45 -3.59 -8.42
C LYS A 107 -10.08 -4.57 -9.40
N ALA A 108 -10.67 -5.67 -8.92
CA ALA A 108 -11.35 -6.64 -9.76
C ALA A 108 -12.56 -6.03 -10.50
N GLN A 109 -13.14 -4.94 -9.99
CA GLN A 109 -14.19 -4.16 -10.65
C GLN A 109 -13.64 -3.02 -11.52
N GLY A 110 -12.32 -2.96 -11.74
CA GLY A 110 -11.68 -1.92 -12.54
C GLY A 110 -11.45 -0.59 -11.81
N VAL A 111 -11.69 -0.53 -10.49
CA VAL A 111 -11.48 0.70 -9.69
C VAL A 111 -10.10 0.68 -9.05
N GLU A 112 -9.31 1.73 -9.30
CA GLU A 112 -7.97 1.88 -8.73
C GLU A 112 -8.03 2.32 -7.26
N VAL A 113 -7.06 1.85 -6.48
CA VAL A 113 -6.91 2.19 -5.06
C VAL A 113 -5.44 2.49 -4.81
N TYR A 114 -5.17 3.71 -4.36
CA TYR A 114 -3.82 4.18 -4.05
C TYR A 114 -3.64 4.31 -2.56
N VAL A 115 -2.52 3.84 -2.02
CA VAL A 115 -2.16 4.05 -0.63
C VAL A 115 -1.15 5.18 -0.54
N LEU A 116 -1.46 6.19 0.27
CA LEU A 116 -0.61 7.35 0.48
C LEU A 116 -0.22 7.43 1.96
N ASP A 117 1.09 7.38 2.23
CA ASP A 117 1.66 7.44 3.58
C ASP A 117 2.61 8.64 3.78
N THR A 118 2.62 9.56 2.83
CA THR A 118 3.47 10.76 2.83
C THR A 118 2.71 11.98 2.32
N LYS A 119 3.22 13.17 2.63
CA LYS A 119 2.66 14.41 2.10
C LYS A 119 3.04 14.60 0.64
N ILE A 120 2.07 15.02 -0.16
CA ILE A 120 2.26 15.49 -1.53
C ILE A 120 2.22 17.01 -1.60
N LYS A 121 2.76 17.59 -2.67
CA LYS A 121 2.73 19.04 -2.94
C LYS A 121 1.84 19.40 -4.12
N HIS A 122 1.66 18.48 -5.05
CA HIS A 122 0.74 18.59 -6.18
C HIS A 122 -0.09 17.31 -6.28
N LEU A 123 -1.35 17.42 -6.72
CA LEU A 123 -2.24 16.26 -6.78
C LEU A 123 -1.69 15.13 -7.67
N LEU A 124 -0.97 15.47 -8.74
CA LEU A 124 -0.33 14.49 -9.62
C LEU A 124 0.80 13.69 -8.95
N ASP A 125 1.39 14.21 -7.88
CA ASP A 125 2.40 13.48 -7.10
C ASP A 125 1.81 12.17 -6.55
N LEU A 126 0.48 12.10 -6.34
CA LEU A 126 -0.22 10.89 -5.93
C LEU A 126 0.24 9.70 -6.80
N TYR A 127 0.21 9.83 -8.13
CA TYR A 127 0.54 8.75 -9.06
C TYR A 127 2.02 8.38 -9.09
N VAL A 128 2.88 9.18 -8.47
CA VAL A 128 4.33 8.98 -8.42
C VAL A 128 4.76 8.33 -7.10
N VAL A 129 4.17 8.79 -5.98
CA VAL A 129 4.65 8.42 -4.63
C VAL A 129 3.78 7.37 -3.94
N CYS A 130 2.55 7.15 -4.42
CA CYS A 130 1.69 6.13 -3.83
C CYS A 130 2.13 4.71 -4.19
N TYR A 131 1.51 3.73 -3.53
CA TYR A 131 1.62 2.34 -3.90
C TYR A 131 0.25 1.66 -3.94
N THR A 132 0.19 0.46 -4.53
CA THR A 132 -0.99 -0.42 -4.48
C THR A 132 -0.73 -1.64 -3.60
N THR A 133 -1.81 -2.21 -3.06
CA THR A 133 -1.74 -3.44 -2.24
C THR A 133 -1.91 -4.73 -3.06
N TYR A 134 -2.12 -4.60 -4.36
CA TYR A 134 -2.31 -5.67 -5.34
C TYR A 134 -1.36 -5.49 -6.53
N GLU A 135 -0.98 -6.59 -7.17
CA GLU A 135 -0.06 -6.61 -8.32
C GLU A 135 -0.57 -5.76 -9.50
N GLY A 136 0.32 -5.05 -10.19
CA GLY A 136 -0.02 -4.13 -11.29
C GLY A 136 1.01 -3.01 -11.51
N SER A 137 0.71 -2.08 -12.42
CA SER A 137 1.60 -0.99 -12.88
C SER A 137 2.09 -0.04 -11.78
N HIS A 138 1.38 0.02 -10.65
CA HIS A 138 1.76 0.82 -9.47
C HIS A 138 1.99 -0.04 -8.22
N TYR A 139 2.15 -1.36 -8.39
CA TYR A 139 2.56 -2.26 -7.30
C TYR A 139 4.04 -2.06 -7.00
N HIS A 140 4.32 -1.03 -6.24
CA HIS A 140 5.57 -0.91 -5.52
C HIS A 140 5.25 -1.23 -4.07
N LYS A 141 5.43 -2.50 -3.63
CA LYS A 141 5.81 -2.73 -2.23
C LYS A 141 7.07 -1.91 -2.03
N ASN A 142 6.98 -0.63 -1.62
CA ASN A 142 8.05 0.35 -1.82
C ASN A 142 9.44 -0.27 -1.53
N PRO A 143 10.20 -0.66 -2.57
CA PRO A 143 11.47 -1.34 -2.34
C PRO A 143 12.57 -0.31 -2.15
N HIS A 144 12.57 0.79 -2.91
CA HIS A 144 13.64 1.78 -2.92
C HIS A 144 13.13 3.06 -3.57
N ARG A 145 12.82 4.12 -2.79
CA ARG A 145 12.98 5.55 -3.17
C ARG A 145 12.54 6.47 -2.05
#